data_AF-A0A8T4TAX7-F1
#
_entry.id   AF-A0A8T4TAX7-F1
#
_cell.length_a   1.000
_cell.length_b   1.000
_cell.length_c   1.000
_cell.angle_alpha   90.00
_cell.angle_beta   90.00
_cell.angle_gamma   90.00
#
_symmetry.space_group_name_H-M   'P 1'
#
loop_
_entity.id
_entity.type
_entity.pdbx_description
1 polymer ?
#
loop_
_entity_poly.entity_id
_entity_poly.type
_entity_poly.pdbx_seq_one_letter_code
_entity_poly.pdbx_strand_id
1 'polypeptide(L)'
;MLWVAKKDDPTKIRYVPVALNYVNSGDLFKVDLSGLGCILISRKVLENINFKYNSGLKKQFDDISFCIDARNKGFEIYADTSVKCKHLILNRPWSWKELLE
;
A
#
# COMPACT_ATOMS: atom_id res chain seq x y z
N MET A 1 -0.32 5.21 1.90
CA MET A 1 0.73 5.79 1.02
C MET A 1 0.55 5.21 -0.38
N LEU A 2 0.79 5.98 -1.43
CA LEU A 2 0.65 5.56 -2.84
C LEU A 2 1.98 5.74 -3.58
N TRP A 3 2.38 4.73 -4.37
CA TRP A 3 3.66 4.73 -5.08
C TRP A 3 3.50 4.27 -6.52
N VAL A 4 4.31 4.84 -7.40
CA VAL A 4 4.40 4.46 -8.82
C VAL A 4 5.87 4.18 -9.13
N ALA A 5 6.13 3.09 -9.86
CA ALA A 5 7.44 2.73 -10.36
C ALA A 5 7.87 3.74 -11.42
N LYS A 6 9.15 4.12 -11.41
CA LYS A 6 9.68 5.05 -12.40
C LYS A 6 9.70 4.39 -13.78
N LYS A 7 9.33 5.16 -14.81
CA LYS A 7 9.33 4.68 -16.21
C LYS A 7 10.74 4.35 -16.70
N ASP A 8 11.73 5.11 -16.26
CA ASP A 8 13.15 4.97 -16.62
C ASP A 8 13.87 3.86 -15.83
N ASP A 9 13.39 3.53 -14.63
CA ASP A 9 13.97 2.49 -13.79
C ASP A 9 12.87 1.84 -12.91
N PRO A 10 12.27 0.72 -13.36
CA PRO A 10 11.18 0.06 -12.64
C PRO A 10 11.56 -0.47 -11.26
N THR A 11 12.86 -0.55 -10.94
CA THR A 11 13.35 -0.93 -9.61
C THR A 11 13.28 0.22 -8.61
N LYS A 12 13.11 1.45 -9.10
CA LYS A 12 12.96 2.65 -8.26
C LYS A 12 11.50 3.08 -8.21
N ILE A 13 10.99 3.22 -6.98
CA ILE A 13 9.66 3.75 -6.72
C ILE A 13 9.73 5.24 -6.42
N ARG A 14 8.77 6.00 -6.96
CA ARG A 14 8.56 7.40 -6.62
C ARG A 14 7.29 7.50 -5.77
N TYR A 15 7.41 8.19 -4.63
CA TYR A 15 6.23 8.65 -3.90
C TYR A 15 5.42 9.52 -4.84
N VAL A 16 4.14 9.22 -5.03
CA VAL A 16 3.24 10.13 -5.74
C VAL A 16 3.03 11.30 -4.78
N PRO A 17 3.61 12.49 -5.02
CA PRO A 17 3.24 13.65 -4.24
C PRO A 17 1.82 13.94 -4.68
N VAL A 18 0.87 13.45 -3.90
CA VAL A 18 -0.53 13.63 -4.20
C VAL A 18 -0.80 15.09 -3.90
N ALA A 19 -0.60 15.95 -4.90
CA ALA A 19 -1.06 17.32 -4.83
C ALA A 19 -2.55 17.25 -4.47
N LEU A 20 -3.01 18.15 -3.60
CA LEU A 20 -4.36 18.11 -3.00
C LEU A 20 -5.47 17.94 -4.05
N ASN A 21 -5.26 18.40 -5.28
CA ASN A 21 -6.16 18.19 -6.40
C ASN A 21 -6.30 16.72 -6.81
N TYR A 22 -5.23 15.92 -6.80
CA TYR A 22 -5.29 14.48 -7.10
C TYR A 22 -6.07 13.73 -6.01
N VAL A 23 -5.80 14.01 -4.72
CA VAL A 23 -6.52 13.35 -3.60
C VAL A 23 -8.01 13.69 -3.59
N ASN A 24 -8.37 14.88 -4.08
CA ASN A 24 -9.75 15.37 -4.07
C ASN A 24 -10.46 15.24 -5.42
N SER A 25 -9.85 14.58 -6.40
CA SER A 25 -10.42 14.45 -7.75
C SER A 25 -11.66 13.55 -7.78
N GLY A 26 -11.70 12.50 -6.94
CA GLY A 26 -12.76 11.49 -7.02
C GLY A 26 -12.52 10.44 -8.10
N ASP A 27 -11.36 10.48 -8.76
CA ASP A 27 -10.97 9.56 -9.82
C ASP A 27 -10.34 8.27 -9.30
N LEU A 28 -10.26 7.27 -10.18
CA LEU A 28 -9.59 6.00 -9.97
C LEU A 28 -8.21 6.00 -10.65
N PHE A 29 -7.14 5.95 -9.86
CA PHE A 29 -5.76 5.98 -10.38
C PHE A 29 -5.11 4.60 -10.31
N LYS A 30 -4.51 4.15 -11.41
CA LYS A 30 -3.64 2.98 -11.39
C LYS A 30 -2.36 3.32 -10.62
N VAL A 31 -2.00 2.47 -9.66
CA VAL A 31 -0.79 2.60 -8.84
C VAL A 31 -0.02 1.30 -8.82
N ASP A 32 1.25 1.35 -8.42
CA ASP A 32 2.10 0.15 -8.35
C ASP A 32 2.19 -0.43 -6.95
N LEU A 33 2.03 0.40 -5.91
CA LEU A 33 1.99 -0.05 -4.52
C LEU A 33 0.98 0.78 -3.71
N SER A 34 0.34 0.14 -2.75
CA SER A 34 -0.55 0.75 -1.77
C SER A 34 -0.34 0.14 -0.38
N GLY A 35 -0.62 0.92 0.66
CA GLY A 35 -0.80 0.33 1.99
C GLY A 35 -2.10 -0.48 2.06
N LEU A 36 -2.19 -1.43 3.00
CA LEU A 36 -3.36 -2.33 3.13
C LEU A 36 -4.36 -1.91 4.22
N GLY A 37 -4.20 -0.73 4.84
CA GLY A 37 -5.05 -0.29 5.95
C GLY A 37 -6.49 0.09 5.58
N CYS A 38 -6.75 0.43 4.31
CA CYS A 38 -8.10 0.67 3.78
C CYS A 38 -8.10 0.24 2.31
N ILE A 39 -8.45 -1.02 2.06
CA ILE A 39 -8.37 -1.65 0.75
C ILE A 39 -9.53 -2.62 0.55
N LEU A 40 -10.04 -2.67 -0.68
CA LEU A 40 -10.93 -3.73 -1.13
C LEU A 40 -10.14 -4.70 -2.01
N ILE A 41 -10.16 -5.99 -1.65
CA ILE A 41 -9.40 -7.02 -2.35
C ILE A 41 -10.37 -8.06 -2.90
N SER A 42 -10.29 -8.35 -4.20
CA SER A 42 -11.05 -9.45 -4.81
C SER A 42 -10.64 -10.79 -4.18
N ARG A 43 -11.63 -11.65 -3.90
CA ARG A 43 -11.39 -13.00 -3.37
C ARG A 43 -10.36 -13.78 -4.19
N LYS A 44 -10.41 -13.67 -5.53
CA LYS A 44 -9.44 -14.33 -6.43
C LYS A 44 -8.00 -13.92 -6.14
N VAL A 45 -7.77 -12.66 -5.75
CA VAL A 45 -6.44 -12.16 -5.38
C VAL A 45 -5.98 -12.84 -4.08
N LEU A 46 -6.85 -12.92 -3.08
CA LEU A 46 -6.54 -13.58 -1.79
C LEU A 46 -6.28 -15.08 -1.95
N GLU A 47 -6.99 -15.77 -2.84
CA GLU A 47 -6.76 -17.18 -3.14
C GLU A 47 -5.44 -17.42 -3.89
N ASN A 48 -4.90 -16.39 -4.55
CA ASN A 48 -3.68 -16.48 -5.34
C ASN A 48 -2.45 -15.88 -4.63
N ILE A 49 -2.60 -15.11 -3.56
CA ILE A 49 -1.48 -14.41 -2.91
C ILE A 49 -1.45 -14.75 -1.44
N ASN A 50 -0.32 -15.31 -1.00
CA ASN A 50 -0.08 -15.57 0.41
C ASN A 50 0.47 -14.31 1.09
N PHE A 51 -0.10 -13.96 2.24
CA PHE A 51 0.49 -12.93 3.10
C PHE A 51 1.81 -13.42 3.66
N LYS A 52 2.89 -12.72 3.32
CA LYS A 52 4.24 -13.01 3.79
C LYS A 52 4.52 -12.17 5.03
N TYR A 53 4.69 -12.84 6.16
CA TYR A 53 5.21 -12.26 7.39
C TYR A 53 6.62 -12.80 7.62
N ASN A 54 7.63 -11.91 7.73
CA ASN A 54 9.01 -12.32 7.97
C ASN A 54 9.45 -11.93 9.39
N SER A 55 9.22 -12.83 10.34
CA SER A 55 9.53 -12.64 11.76
C SER A 55 11.01 -12.31 12.06
N GLY A 56 11.93 -12.55 11.12
CA GLY A 56 13.35 -12.22 11.28
C GLY A 56 13.75 -10.78 10.93
N LEU A 57 12.85 -9.98 10.34
CA LEU A 57 13.15 -8.61 9.92
C LEU A 57 12.61 -7.57 10.89
N LYS A 58 13.49 -6.70 11.41
CA LYS A 58 13.14 -5.57 12.30
C LYS A 58 12.23 -4.51 11.67
N LYS A 59 12.16 -4.47 10.33
CA LYS A 59 11.26 -3.61 9.56
C LYS A 59 10.59 -4.47 8.50
N GLN A 60 9.27 -4.54 8.57
CA GLN A 60 8.48 -5.26 7.58
C GLN A 60 7.73 -4.28 6.69
N PHE A 61 7.69 -4.62 5.42
CA PHE A 61 6.93 -3.94 4.37
C PHE A 61 6.06 -5.01 3.70
N ASP A 62 5.20 -5.61 4.50
CA ASP A 62 4.28 -6.68 4.13
C ASP A 62 3.25 -6.19 3.10
N ASP A 63 2.78 -4.95 3.25
CA ASP A 63 1.96 -4.25 2.26
C ASP A 63 2.63 -4.14 0.88
N ILE A 64 3.90 -3.72 0.84
CA ILE A 64 4.70 -3.65 -0.38
C ILE A 64 4.91 -5.05 -0.97
N SER A 65 5.24 -6.03 -0.14
CA SER A 65 5.48 -7.41 -0.57
C SER A 65 4.23 -8.01 -1.23
N PHE A 66 3.07 -7.78 -0.62
CA PHE A 66 1.77 -8.18 -1.16
C PHE A 66 1.49 -7.53 -2.52
N CYS A 67 1.74 -6.22 -2.66
CA CYS A 67 1.53 -5.50 -3.92
C CYS A 67 2.47 -6.00 -5.04
N ILE A 68 3.73 -6.30 -4.71
CA ILE A 68 4.69 -6.87 -5.67
C ILE A 68 4.23 -8.25 -6.13
N ASP A 69 3.84 -9.14 -5.20
CA ASP A 69 3.33 -10.46 -5.55
C ASP A 69 2.07 -10.37 -6.41
N ALA A 70 1.17 -9.42 -6.12
CA ALA A 70 -0.03 -9.18 -6.91
C ALA A 70 0.31 -8.79 -8.36
N ARG A 71 1.22 -7.82 -8.53
CA ARG A 71 1.66 -7.35 -9.85
C ARG A 71 2.39 -8.44 -10.63
N ASN A 72 3.23 -9.22 -9.97
CA ASN A 72 3.91 -10.37 -10.59
C ASN A 72 2.94 -11.43 -11.10
N LYS A 73 1.75 -11.53 -10.50
CA LYS A 73 0.65 -12.40 -10.97
C LYS A 73 -0.29 -11.70 -11.96
N GLY A 74 0.03 -10.48 -12.41
CA GLY A 74 -0.74 -9.74 -13.40
C GLY A 74 -1.97 -9.03 -12.83
N PHE A 75 -2.11 -8.92 -11.51
CA PHE A 75 -3.17 -8.12 -10.90
C PHE A 75 -2.80 -6.63 -10.90
N GLU A 76 -3.78 -5.80 -11.19
CA GLU A 76 -3.65 -4.35 -11.18
C GLU A 76 -4.11 -3.79 -9.83
N ILE A 77 -3.50 -2.67 -9.43
CA ILE A 77 -3.81 -1.99 -8.16
C ILE A 77 -4.29 -0.59 -8.50
N TYR A 78 -5.39 -0.18 -7.88
CA TYR A 78 -5.99 1.11 -8.08
C TYR A 78 -6.25 1.82 -6.75
N ALA A 79 -6.12 3.15 -6.78
CA ALA A 79 -6.50 4.04 -5.69
C ALA A 79 -7.73 4.83 -6.10
N ASP A 80 -8.86 4.58 -5.42
CA ASP A 80 -10.08 5.37 -5.54
C ASP A 80 -9.98 6.59 -4.63
N THR A 81 -9.89 7.79 -5.23
CA THR A 81 -9.73 9.04 -4.48
C THR A 81 -11.04 9.64 -4.01
N SER A 82 -12.19 9.06 -4.39
CA SER A 82 -13.49 9.42 -3.81
C SER A 82 -13.64 8.86 -2.39
N VAL A 83 -12.95 7.75 -2.08
CA VAL A 83 -12.98 7.07 -0.79
C VAL A 83 -11.93 7.67 0.15
N LYS A 84 -12.39 8.23 1.28
CA LYS A 84 -11.52 8.88 2.29
C LYS A 84 -11.61 8.15 3.62
N CYS A 85 -10.47 7.66 4.10
CA CYS A 85 -10.36 6.98 5.39
C CYS A 85 -9.35 7.69 6.30
N LYS A 86 -9.71 7.92 7.57
CA LYS A 86 -8.81 8.51 8.56
C LYS A 86 -7.83 7.46 9.06
N HIS A 87 -6.55 7.80 9.07
CA HIS A 87 -5.51 6.98 9.70
C HIS A 87 -5.16 7.58 11.07
N LEU A 88 -5.60 6.93 12.14
CA LEU A 88 -5.53 7.44 13.51
C LEU A 88 -4.15 7.17 14.14
N ILE A 89 -3.14 7.95 13.73
CA ILE A 89 -1.76 7.81 14.24
C ILE A 89 -1.39 8.79 15.35
N LEU A 90 -2.22 9.82 15.58
CA LEU A 90 -2.03 10.81 16.63
C LEU A 90 -2.66 10.34 17.93
N ASN A 91 -2.03 10.65 19.07
CA ASN A 91 -2.51 10.34 20.42
C ASN A 91 -2.83 8.86 20.67
N ARG A 92 -2.14 7.94 19.97
CA ARG A 92 -2.28 6.50 20.25
C ARG A 92 -1.85 6.20 21.71
N PRO A 93 -2.56 5.30 22.41
CA PRO A 93 -2.28 5.00 23.83
C PRO A 93 -1.03 4.13 24.04
N TRP A 94 -0.31 3.81 22.97
CA TRP A 94 0.86 2.94 22.96
C TRP A 94 1.97 3.48 22.04
N SER A 95 3.22 3.18 22.35
CA SER A 95 4.37 3.46 21.48
C SER A 95 4.78 2.21 20.70
N TRP A 96 5.38 2.39 19.51
CA TRP A 96 5.97 1.25 18.78
C TRP A 96 7.06 0.54 19.57
N LYS A 97 7.68 1.24 20.54
CA LYS A 97 8.71 0.69 21.40
C LYS A 97 8.12 -0.33 22.39
N GLU A 98 6.93 -0.06 22.92
CA GLU A 98 6.20 -0.96 23.83
C GLU A 98 5.72 -2.26 23.18
N LEU A 99 5.57 -2.29 21.85
CA LEU A 99 5.09 -3.47 21.11
C LEU A 99 6.23 -4.39 20.62
N LEU A 100 7.48 -3.96 20.80
CA LEU A 100 8.69 -4.67 20.33
C LEU A 100 9.54 -5.21 21.49
N GLU A 101 9.08 -5.06 22.73
CA GLU A 101 9.59 -5.65 23.97
C GLU A 101 8.62 -6.76 24.43
#